data_AF-A0A0D3KF47-F1
#
_entry.id   AF-A0A0D3KF47-F1
#
_cell.length_a   1.000
_cell.length_b   1.000
_cell.length_c   1.000
_cell.angle_alpha   90.00
_cell.angle_beta   90.00
_cell.angle_gamma   90.00
#
_symmetry.space_group_name_H-M   'P 1'
#
loop_
_entity.id
_entity.type
_entity.pdbx_description
1 polymer ?
#
loop_
_entity_poly.entity_id
_entity_poly.type
_entity_poly.pdbx_seq_one_letter_code
_entity_poly.pdbx_strand_id
1 'polypeptide(L)'
;MSQGQASEPHTSVRFTTKLEPRWVVSDTPLDLPTRLSRYGLSEVVNHLLGASPARPFDFLLDGELLRGSLGKALAARGLSGESTITLEYIELLAPPQPRGEALVPDWISSLALAAPGSSVASSNPVLSGCYDGAAYLWDASGVQAAALGGGEGAAAVKAVAWLGERPVVASKDGAVRGKALCVAWDGADAVVSGGTDGQLRISTLAA
;
A
#
# COMPACT_ATOMS: atom_id res chain seq x y z
N MET A 1 36.99 9.90 -45.89
CA MET A 1 36.74 10.49 -44.56
C MET A 1 36.04 9.42 -43.74
N SER A 2 36.75 8.79 -42.81
CA SER A 2 36.20 7.75 -41.94
C SER A 2 35.29 8.41 -40.91
N GLN A 3 34.01 8.06 -40.88
CA GLN A 3 33.12 8.52 -39.82
C GLN A 3 33.51 7.80 -38.53
N GLY A 4 33.96 8.57 -37.52
CA GLY A 4 34.21 8.04 -36.19
C GLY A 4 32.89 7.58 -35.57
N GLN A 5 32.76 6.28 -35.32
CA GLN A 5 31.68 5.70 -34.53
C GLN A 5 31.82 6.25 -33.11
N ALA A 6 30.96 7.19 -32.71
CA ALA A 6 30.88 7.63 -31.32
C ALA A 6 30.44 6.43 -30.48
N SER A 7 31.29 6.01 -29.53
CA SER A 7 30.97 4.93 -28.58
C SER A 7 29.75 5.32 -27.75
N GLU A 8 28.80 4.39 -27.59
CA GLU A 8 27.60 4.62 -26.78
C GLU A 8 28.02 4.83 -25.30
N PRO A 9 27.51 5.86 -24.59
CA PRO A 9 27.89 6.11 -23.21
C PRO A 9 27.36 5.00 -22.29
N HIS A 10 28.27 4.36 -21.57
CA HIS A 10 28.01 3.29 -20.63
C HIS A 10 28.27 3.72 -19.18
N THR A 11 27.75 2.95 -18.23
CA THR A 11 28.00 3.13 -16.80
C THR A 11 28.05 1.76 -16.11
N SER A 12 28.94 1.63 -15.13
CA SER A 12 29.01 0.43 -14.29
C SER A 12 27.84 0.41 -13.30
N VAL A 13 27.06 -0.67 -13.29
CA VAL A 13 25.86 -0.85 -12.46
C VAL A 13 25.96 -2.12 -11.64
N ARG A 14 25.70 -2.02 -10.34
CA ARG A 14 25.52 -3.14 -9.41
C ARG A 14 24.04 -3.23 -9.04
N PHE A 15 23.45 -4.41 -9.19
CA PHE A 15 22.05 -4.64 -8.82
C PHE A 15 21.92 -5.18 -7.40
N THR A 16 20.97 -4.66 -6.64
CA THR A 16 20.65 -5.12 -5.28
C THR A 16 19.13 -5.22 -5.10
N THR A 17 18.65 -5.97 -4.13
CA THR A 17 17.21 -6.03 -3.82
C THR A 17 16.97 -6.49 -2.38
N LYS A 18 15.76 -6.21 -1.88
CA LYS A 18 15.23 -6.75 -0.61
C LYS A 18 14.19 -7.84 -0.82
N LEU A 19 13.99 -8.28 -2.07
CA LEU A 19 13.10 -9.39 -2.40
C LEU A 19 13.66 -10.73 -1.88
N GLU A 20 12.82 -11.76 -1.91
CA GLU A 20 13.21 -13.11 -1.46
C GLU A 20 14.44 -13.65 -2.21
N PRO A 21 15.23 -14.59 -1.62
CA PRO A 21 16.50 -15.06 -2.19
C PRO A 21 16.44 -15.57 -3.63
N ARG A 22 15.30 -16.13 -4.07
CA ARG A 22 15.08 -16.58 -5.45
C ARG A 22 15.09 -15.46 -6.49
N TRP A 23 14.94 -14.21 -6.07
CA TRP A 23 14.91 -13.01 -6.90
C TRP A 23 16.22 -12.22 -6.84
N VAL A 24 17.25 -12.74 -6.18
CA VAL A 24 18.55 -12.08 -6.04
C VAL A 24 19.45 -12.47 -7.21
N VAL A 25 19.99 -11.48 -7.92
CA VAL A 25 21.01 -11.67 -8.97
C VAL A 25 22.42 -11.63 -8.38
N SER A 26 23.42 -12.03 -9.17
CA SER A 26 24.83 -11.93 -8.77
C SER A 26 25.23 -10.50 -8.46
N ASP A 27 26.05 -10.29 -7.42
CA ASP A 27 26.61 -8.99 -7.02
C ASP A 27 27.79 -8.55 -7.91
N THR A 28 27.75 -8.89 -9.19
CA THR A 28 28.80 -8.55 -10.15
C THR A 28 28.43 -7.25 -10.86
N PRO A 29 29.27 -6.20 -10.83
CA PRO A 29 29.03 -5.00 -11.61
C PRO A 29 28.95 -5.31 -13.11
N LEU A 30 27.95 -4.74 -13.77
CA LEU A 30 27.72 -4.85 -15.21
C LEU A 30 27.88 -3.50 -15.87
N ASP A 31 28.56 -3.46 -17.00
CA ASP A 31 28.65 -2.25 -17.80
C ASP A 31 27.43 -2.13 -18.72
N LEU A 32 26.60 -1.12 -18.48
CA LEU A 32 25.29 -0.97 -19.12
C LEU A 32 25.17 0.36 -19.88
N PRO A 33 24.50 0.39 -21.04
CA PRO A 33 24.22 1.63 -21.75
C PRO A 33 23.40 2.60 -20.91
N THR A 34 23.85 3.86 -20.83
CA THR A 34 23.16 4.91 -20.04
C THR A 34 21.79 5.29 -20.60
N ARG A 35 21.45 4.90 -21.84
CA ARG A 35 20.10 5.07 -22.41
C ARG A 35 19.06 4.13 -21.79
N LEU A 36 19.49 3.07 -21.10
CA LEU A 36 18.56 2.13 -20.49
C LEU A 36 17.68 2.86 -19.48
N SER A 37 16.40 2.52 -19.51
CA SER A 37 15.37 2.97 -18.60
C SER A 37 14.78 1.75 -17.88
N ARG A 38 13.75 1.96 -17.04
CA ARG A 38 13.05 0.90 -16.30
C ARG A 38 12.86 -0.38 -17.12
N TYR A 39 12.30 -0.28 -18.33
CA TYR A 39 11.99 -1.46 -19.14
C TYR A 39 13.25 -2.26 -19.50
N GLY A 40 14.26 -1.61 -20.06
CA GLY A 40 15.50 -2.29 -20.44
C GLY A 40 16.30 -2.82 -19.25
N LEU A 41 16.31 -2.10 -18.12
CA LEU A 41 16.90 -2.60 -16.88
C LEU A 41 16.15 -3.82 -16.34
N SER A 42 14.82 -3.83 -16.44
CA SER A 42 14.00 -4.98 -16.09
C SER A 42 14.34 -6.18 -16.96
N GLU A 43 14.55 -6.00 -18.27
CA GLU A 43 14.98 -7.09 -19.16
C GLU A 43 16.35 -7.65 -18.75
N VAL A 44 17.30 -6.80 -18.38
CA VAL A 44 18.62 -7.23 -17.86
C VAL A 44 18.45 -8.08 -16.60
N VAL A 45 17.68 -7.62 -15.62
CA VAL A 45 17.45 -8.37 -14.37
C VAL A 45 16.75 -9.71 -14.67
N ASN A 46 15.73 -9.74 -15.52
CA ASN A 46 15.07 -11.00 -15.89
C ASN A 46 16.01 -11.99 -16.58
N HIS A 47 16.90 -11.50 -17.44
CA HIS A 47 17.91 -12.33 -18.08
C HIS A 47 18.87 -12.93 -17.05
N LEU A 48 19.36 -12.14 -16.10
CA LEU A 48 20.23 -12.61 -15.02
C LEU A 48 19.54 -13.63 -14.11
N LEU A 49 18.23 -13.49 -13.90
CA LEU A 49 17.42 -14.43 -13.11
C LEU A 49 17.04 -15.71 -13.88
N GLY A 50 17.19 -15.73 -15.21
CA GLY A 50 16.62 -16.79 -16.04
C GLY A 50 15.09 -16.93 -15.89
N ALA A 51 14.40 -15.82 -15.58
CA ALA A 51 12.98 -15.84 -15.23
C ALA A 51 12.08 -16.12 -16.44
N SER A 52 11.17 -17.10 -16.31
CA SER A 52 10.12 -17.39 -17.30
C SER A 52 8.80 -17.74 -16.57
N PRO A 53 7.74 -16.91 -16.70
CA PRO A 53 7.67 -15.67 -17.47
C PRO A 53 8.50 -14.53 -16.84
N ALA A 54 8.88 -13.55 -17.65
CA ALA A 54 9.54 -12.34 -17.18
C ALA A 54 8.63 -11.52 -16.25
N ARG A 55 9.22 -10.91 -15.22
CA ARG A 55 8.53 -10.05 -14.25
C ARG A 55 8.96 -8.59 -14.39
N PRO A 56 8.03 -7.63 -14.30
CA PRO A 56 8.39 -6.23 -14.34
C PRO A 56 9.00 -5.77 -13.02
N PHE A 57 10.11 -5.02 -13.09
CA PHE A 57 10.76 -4.40 -11.94
C PHE A 57 10.77 -2.87 -12.07
N ASP A 58 10.72 -2.19 -10.94
CA ASP A 58 11.09 -0.78 -10.77
C ASP A 58 12.49 -0.69 -10.14
N PHE A 59 13.13 0.46 -10.26
CA PHE A 59 14.53 0.66 -9.83
C PHE A 59 14.64 1.90 -8.98
N LEU A 60 15.43 1.83 -7.92
CA LEU A 60 15.80 2.93 -7.06
C LEU A 60 17.30 3.19 -7.20
N LEU A 61 17.64 4.47 -7.37
CA LEU A 61 19.00 4.98 -7.27
C LEU A 61 19.05 5.87 -6.04
N ASP A 62 19.87 5.51 -5.05
CA ASP A 62 19.97 6.19 -3.74
C ASP A 62 18.62 6.31 -3.01
N GLY A 63 17.77 5.29 -3.12
CA GLY A 63 16.45 5.24 -2.49
C GLY A 63 15.36 6.04 -3.23
N GLU A 64 15.68 6.68 -4.36
CA GLU A 64 14.71 7.38 -5.20
C GLU A 64 14.39 6.60 -6.47
N LEU A 65 13.11 6.58 -6.85
CA LEU A 65 12.67 5.90 -8.07
C LEU A 65 13.34 6.48 -9.31
N LEU A 66 13.93 5.60 -10.12
CA LEU A 66 14.49 5.93 -11.41
C LEU A 66 13.37 6.35 -12.37
N ARG A 67 13.35 7.63 -12.75
CA ARG A 67 12.42 8.18 -13.74
C ARG A 67 13.18 8.56 -15.02
N GLY A 68 12.97 7.79 -16.08
CA GLY A 68 13.64 7.98 -17.38
C GLY A 68 14.85 7.06 -17.54
N SER A 69 15.90 7.55 -18.22
CA SER A 69 17.13 6.80 -18.46
C SER A 69 18.15 6.94 -17.33
N LEU A 70 19.09 6.00 -17.23
CA LEU A 70 20.22 6.08 -16.31
C LEU A 70 21.01 7.37 -16.51
N GLY A 71 21.33 7.74 -17.75
CA GLY A 71 22.07 8.97 -18.05
C GLY A 71 21.38 10.23 -17.53
N LYS A 72 20.05 10.32 -17.64
CA LYS A 72 19.28 11.44 -17.08
C LYS A 72 19.34 11.45 -15.56
N ALA A 73 19.25 10.29 -14.92
CA ALA A 73 19.28 10.15 -13.47
C ALA A 73 20.66 10.45 -12.87
N LEU A 74 21.74 10.09 -13.57
CA LEU A 74 23.11 10.42 -13.20
C LEU A 74 23.38 11.91 -13.36
N ALA A 75 23.00 12.49 -14.50
CA ALA A 75 23.16 13.92 -14.75
C ALA A 75 22.42 14.79 -13.71
N ALA A 76 21.22 14.38 -13.31
CA ALA A 76 20.45 15.08 -12.27
C ALA A 76 21.15 15.07 -10.89
N ARG A 77 22.04 14.11 -10.65
CA ARG A 77 22.81 13.97 -9.40
C ARG A 77 24.25 14.48 -9.52
N GLY A 78 24.64 15.02 -10.68
CA GLY A 78 26.02 15.45 -10.93
C GLY A 78 27.03 14.30 -10.94
N LEU A 79 26.57 13.07 -11.15
CA LEU A 79 27.44 11.89 -11.21
C LEU A 79 28.00 11.71 -12.63
N SER A 80 29.30 11.44 -12.74
CA SER A 80 29.93 11.01 -13.99
C SER A 80 29.85 9.49 -14.15
N GLY A 81 29.88 8.98 -15.39
CA GLY A 81 29.78 7.54 -15.68
C GLY A 81 30.97 6.67 -15.24
N GLU A 82 31.94 7.23 -14.52
CA GLU A 82 33.16 6.52 -14.09
C GLU A 82 32.98 5.72 -12.79
N SER A 83 31.98 6.07 -11.96
CA SER A 83 31.71 5.36 -10.71
C SER A 83 30.68 4.24 -10.90
N THR A 84 30.90 3.08 -10.28
CA THR A 84 29.87 2.03 -10.16
C THR A 84 28.70 2.55 -9.33
N ILE A 85 27.51 2.56 -9.93
CA ILE A 85 26.27 2.91 -9.23
C ILE A 85 25.55 1.66 -8.73
N THR A 86 24.86 1.78 -7.61
CA THR A 86 24.00 0.72 -7.07
C THR A 86 22.56 1.01 -7.42
N LEU A 87 21.88 0.06 -8.07
CA LEU A 87 20.45 0.11 -8.32
C LEU A 87 19.76 -0.96 -7.48
N GLU A 88 18.89 -0.52 -6.59
CA GLU A 88 17.97 -1.41 -5.88
C GLU A 88 16.77 -1.67 -6.80
N TYR A 89 16.48 -2.93 -7.16
CA TYR A 89 15.27 -3.27 -7.90
C TYR A 89 14.18 -3.82 -6.97
N ILE A 90 12.94 -3.42 -7.27
CA ILE A 90 11.73 -3.82 -6.55
C ILE A 90 10.69 -4.34 -7.54
N GLU A 91 9.76 -5.17 -7.09
CA GLU A 91 8.65 -5.63 -7.94
C GLU A 91 7.77 -4.44 -8.34
N LEU A 92 7.46 -4.33 -9.64
CA LEU A 92 6.55 -3.29 -10.12
C LEU A 92 5.13 -3.64 -9.68
N LEU A 93 4.58 -2.85 -8.74
CA LEU A 93 3.18 -2.99 -8.33
C LEU A 93 2.27 -2.57 -9.49
N ALA A 94 1.44 -3.49 -9.95
CA ALA A 94 0.38 -3.18 -10.90
C ALA A 94 -0.63 -2.22 -10.24
N PRO A 95 -1.23 -1.28 -11.01
CA PRO A 95 -2.35 -0.49 -10.51
C PRO A 95 -3.46 -1.41 -9.99
N PRO A 96 -4.12 -1.06 -8.87
CA PRO A 96 -5.25 -1.83 -8.38
C PRO A 96 -6.36 -1.85 -9.44
N GLN A 97 -6.87 -3.04 -9.75
CA GLN A 97 -7.98 -3.19 -10.68
C GLN A 97 -9.31 -3.03 -9.94
N PRO A 98 -10.33 -2.35 -10.53
CA PRO A 98 -11.66 -2.29 -9.95
C PRO A 98 -12.23 -3.70 -9.76
N ARG A 99 -12.73 -3.98 -8.55
CA ARG A 99 -13.32 -5.29 -8.20
C ARG A 99 -14.81 -5.19 -7.82
N GLY A 100 -15.23 -4.05 -7.31
CA GLY A 100 -16.60 -3.83 -6.84
C GLY A 100 -16.81 -2.39 -6.40
N GLU A 101 -18.06 -1.96 -6.44
CA GLU A 101 -18.52 -0.65 -5.98
C GLU A 101 -19.91 -0.79 -5.37
N ALA A 102 -20.21 0.04 -4.37
CA ALA A 102 -21.50 0.03 -3.68
C ALA A 102 -21.90 1.46 -3.31
N LEU A 103 -23.20 1.72 -3.37
CA LEU A 103 -23.78 2.98 -2.90
C LEU A 103 -24.32 2.78 -1.48
N VAL A 104 -24.00 3.74 -0.62
CA VAL A 104 -24.61 3.90 0.70
C VAL A 104 -25.52 5.13 0.70
N PRO A 105 -26.50 5.23 1.62
CA PRO A 105 -27.48 6.30 1.63
C PRO A 105 -26.91 7.72 1.84
N ASP A 106 -25.72 7.83 2.44
CA ASP A 106 -25.03 9.09 2.70
C ASP A 106 -23.50 8.89 2.64
N TRP A 107 -22.71 9.91 2.96
CA TRP A 107 -21.26 9.87 2.88
C TRP A 107 -20.66 8.77 3.75
N ILE A 108 -19.67 8.05 3.20
CA ILE A 108 -18.83 7.13 3.96
C ILE A 108 -17.88 7.97 4.82
N SER A 109 -17.93 7.75 6.13
CA SER A 109 -17.12 8.48 7.12
C SER A 109 -15.85 7.74 7.53
N SER A 110 -15.85 6.40 7.45
CA SER A 110 -14.74 5.57 7.93
C SER A 110 -14.77 4.19 7.27
N LEU A 111 -13.62 3.55 7.15
CA LEU A 111 -13.44 2.20 6.60
C LEU A 111 -12.49 1.39 7.48
N ALA A 112 -12.78 0.11 7.69
CA ALA A 112 -11.90 -0.83 8.38
C ALA A 112 -11.91 -2.19 7.67
N LEU A 113 -10.73 -2.79 7.53
CA LEU A 113 -10.57 -4.15 7.01
C LEU A 113 -10.37 -5.14 8.16
N ALA A 114 -11.03 -6.29 8.08
CA ALA A 114 -10.82 -7.38 9.01
C ALA A 114 -9.38 -7.90 8.92
N ALA A 115 -8.82 -8.32 10.06
CA ALA A 115 -7.45 -8.81 10.11
C ALA A 115 -7.29 -10.11 9.28
N PRO A 116 -6.15 -10.30 8.58
CA PRO A 116 -5.87 -11.54 7.88
C PRO A 116 -5.98 -12.76 8.81
N GLY A 117 -6.65 -13.82 8.35
CA GLY A 117 -6.87 -15.04 9.13
C GLY A 117 -8.11 -15.06 10.00
N SER A 118 -8.85 -13.94 10.13
CA SER A 118 -10.18 -13.95 10.77
C SER A 118 -11.22 -14.65 9.87
N SER A 119 -12.19 -15.34 10.49
CA SER A 119 -13.36 -15.91 9.83
C SER A 119 -14.13 -14.87 9.01
N VAL A 120 -14.24 -13.64 9.52
CA VAL A 120 -14.94 -12.53 8.87
C VAL A 120 -14.16 -12.02 7.66
N ALA A 121 -12.82 -12.11 7.68
CA ALA A 121 -11.99 -11.70 6.54
C ALA A 121 -12.23 -12.55 5.28
N SER A 122 -12.74 -13.78 5.43
CA SER A 122 -13.05 -14.67 4.31
C SER A 122 -14.44 -14.44 3.71
N SER A 123 -15.33 -13.74 4.41
CA SER A 123 -16.71 -13.50 3.98
C SER A 123 -16.97 -12.01 3.76
N ASN A 124 -16.90 -11.21 4.84
CA ASN A 124 -17.28 -9.80 4.87
C ASN A 124 -16.13 -8.93 5.42
N PRO A 125 -14.98 -8.86 4.72
CA PRO A 125 -13.78 -8.23 5.25
C PRO A 125 -13.90 -6.71 5.44
N VAL A 126 -14.88 -6.05 4.82
CA VAL A 126 -14.95 -4.58 4.82
C VAL A 126 -16.06 -4.11 5.76
N LEU A 127 -15.72 -3.17 6.63
CA LEU A 127 -16.66 -2.41 7.45
C LEU A 127 -16.59 -0.95 7.03
N SER A 128 -17.72 -0.32 6.78
CA SER A 128 -17.82 1.13 6.53
C SER A 128 -18.72 1.81 7.55
N GLY A 129 -18.40 3.04 7.93
CA GLY A 129 -19.28 3.93 8.68
C GLY A 129 -19.96 4.93 7.73
N CYS A 130 -21.22 5.28 8.00
CA CYS A 130 -21.99 6.20 7.17
C CYS A 130 -22.56 7.37 8.01
N TYR A 131 -22.76 8.51 7.36
CA TYR A 131 -23.34 9.70 7.98
C TYR A 131 -24.82 9.55 8.33
N ASP A 132 -25.51 8.57 7.75
CA ASP A 132 -26.89 8.17 8.12
C ASP A 132 -26.99 7.50 9.51
N GLY A 133 -25.84 7.27 10.17
CA GLY A 133 -25.76 6.67 11.50
C GLY A 133 -25.71 5.15 11.51
N ALA A 134 -25.61 4.50 10.36
CA ALA A 134 -25.34 3.08 10.24
C ALA A 134 -23.86 2.80 9.92
N ALA A 135 -23.40 1.61 10.29
CA ALA A 135 -22.21 1.00 9.73
C ALA A 135 -22.59 -0.22 8.89
N TYR A 136 -21.88 -0.48 7.81
CA TYR A 136 -22.21 -1.53 6.84
C TYR A 136 -21.08 -2.54 6.71
N LEU A 137 -21.45 -3.80 6.64
CA LEU A 137 -20.55 -4.91 6.37
C LEU A 137 -20.64 -5.32 4.91
N TRP A 138 -19.50 -5.51 4.27
CA TRP A 138 -19.40 -5.84 2.86
C TRP A 138 -18.44 -6.99 2.61
N ASP A 139 -18.78 -7.78 1.60
CA ASP A 139 -17.80 -8.67 1.00
C ASP A 139 -16.76 -7.89 0.16
N ALA A 140 -15.72 -8.60 -0.30
CA ALA A 140 -14.65 -7.99 -1.11
C ALA A 140 -15.09 -7.58 -2.54
N SER A 141 -16.33 -7.87 -2.92
CA SER A 141 -16.94 -7.47 -4.20
C SER A 141 -17.94 -6.31 -4.06
N GLY A 142 -18.16 -5.80 -2.85
CA GLY A 142 -19.08 -4.70 -2.58
C GLY A 142 -20.52 -5.14 -2.34
N VAL A 143 -20.79 -6.43 -2.14
CA VAL A 143 -22.13 -6.89 -1.73
C VAL A 143 -22.30 -6.63 -0.24
N GLN A 144 -23.36 -5.90 0.11
CA GLN A 144 -23.69 -5.63 1.50
C GLN A 144 -24.20 -6.91 2.19
N ALA A 145 -23.53 -7.30 3.26
CA ALA A 145 -23.92 -8.44 4.08
C ALA A 145 -24.84 -8.04 5.24
N ALA A 146 -24.58 -6.89 5.87
CA ALA A 146 -25.36 -6.41 7.00
C ALA A 146 -25.24 -4.89 7.20
N ALA A 147 -26.16 -4.33 7.99
CA ALA A 147 -26.11 -2.98 8.51
C ALA A 147 -26.21 -3.01 10.04
N LEU A 148 -25.48 -2.12 10.72
CA LEU A 148 -25.37 -2.02 12.16
C LEU A 148 -25.78 -0.61 12.58
N GLY A 149 -26.89 -0.50 13.31
CA GLY A 149 -27.45 0.80 13.70
C GLY A 149 -28.21 1.48 12.57
N GLY A 150 -28.22 2.82 12.57
CA GLY A 150 -29.08 3.63 11.72
C GLY A 150 -30.50 3.82 12.27
N GLY A 151 -31.32 4.56 11.52
CA GLY A 151 -32.69 4.92 11.89
C GLY A 151 -32.88 6.41 12.18
N GLU A 152 -34.13 6.82 12.39
CA GLU A 152 -34.46 8.22 12.63
C GLU A 152 -33.82 8.72 13.92
N GLY A 153 -33.07 9.82 13.83
CA GLY A 153 -32.33 10.39 14.96
C GLY A 153 -31.00 9.70 15.29
N ALA A 154 -30.56 8.71 14.49
CA ALA A 154 -29.24 8.12 14.64
C ALA A 154 -28.15 9.15 14.32
N ALA A 155 -27.13 9.20 15.16
CA ALA A 155 -25.99 10.07 14.95
C ALA A 155 -25.01 9.48 13.93
N ALA A 156 -24.48 10.34 13.08
CA ALA A 156 -23.44 10.01 12.11
C ALA A 156 -22.29 9.20 12.74
N VAL A 157 -21.97 8.07 12.11
CA VAL A 157 -20.79 7.29 12.44
C VAL A 157 -19.55 8.10 12.10
N LYS A 158 -18.54 8.10 12.97
CA LYS A 158 -17.28 8.84 12.79
C LYS A 158 -16.07 7.95 12.66
N ALA A 159 -16.11 6.78 13.30
CA ALA A 159 -15.09 5.77 13.10
C ALA A 159 -15.65 4.38 13.26
N VAL A 160 -15.06 3.45 12.51
CA VAL A 160 -15.30 2.02 12.66
C VAL A 160 -13.97 1.30 12.84
N ALA A 161 -13.99 0.19 13.58
CA ALA A 161 -12.83 -0.68 13.75
C ALA A 161 -13.28 -2.13 13.92
N TRP A 162 -12.33 -3.04 13.82
CA TRP A 162 -12.51 -4.45 14.17
C TRP A 162 -11.89 -4.74 15.52
N LEU A 163 -12.63 -5.49 16.33
CA LEU A 163 -12.21 -6.04 17.62
C LEU A 163 -12.24 -7.56 17.51
N GLY A 164 -11.11 -8.15 17.15
CA GLY A 164 -11.10 -9.51 16.61
C GLY A 164 -12.07 -9.60 15.43
N GLU A 165 -13.13 -10.38 15.59
CA GLU A 165 -14.17 -10.60 14.57
C GLU A 165 -15.42 -9.73 14.77
N ARG A 166 -15.41 -8.85 15.79
CA ARG A 166 -16.56 -8.02 16.16
C ARG A 166 -16.38 -6.60 15.61
N PRO A 167 -17.38 -6.03 14.93
CA PRO A 167 -17.33 -4.65 14.50
C PRO A 167 -17.52 -3.70 15.70
N VAL A 168 -16.75 -2.61 15.72
CA VAL A 168 -16.85 -1.53 16.70
C VAL A 168 -17.22 -0.26 15.96
N VAL A 169 -18.22 0.47 16.48
CA VAL A 169 -18.75 1.69 15.87
C VAL A 169 -18.68 2.84 16.87
N ALA A 170 -18.02 3.92 16.47
CA ALA A 170 -17.96 5.18 17.19
C ALA A 170 -18.83 6.21 16.47
N SER A 171 -19.81 6.76 17.20
CA SER A 171 -20.76 7.75 16.69
C SER A 171 -20.76 8.99 17.59
N LYS A 172 -21.19 10.12 17.03
CA LYS A 172 -21.32 11.39 17.74
C LYS A 172 -22.17 11.29 19.01
N ASP A 173 -23.12 10.37 19.07
CA ASP A 173 -24.04 10.23 20.22
C ASP A 173 -23.99 8.82 20.86
N GLY A 174 -22.92 8.04 20.61
CA GLY A 174 -22.78 6.65 21.06
C GLY A 174 -22.54 6.46 22.56
N ALA A 175 -22.71 5.22 23.05
CA ALA A 175 -22.67 4.79 24.46
C ALA A 175 -21.34 5.03 25.22
N VAL A 176 -20.26 5.38 24.52
CA VAL A 176 -19.01 5.83 25.14
C VAL A 176 -19.25 7.26 25.63
N ARG A 177 -19.12 7.52 26.94
CA ARG A 177 -19.27 8.88 27.48
C ARG A 177 -18.37 9.84 26.68
N GLY A 178 -18.97 10.75 25.92
CA GLY A 178 -18.24 11.70 25.06
C GLY A 178 -18.31 11.31 23.58
N LYS A 179 -18.60 12.29 22.73
CA LYS A 179 -18.78 12.12 21.28
C LYS A 179 -17.49 11.57 20.66
N ALA A 180 -17.43 10.28 20.40
CA ALA A 180 -16.24 9.63 19.86
C ALA A 180 -16.09 9.94 18.36
N LEU A 181 -14.91 10.40 17.97
CA LEU A 181 -14.55 10.74 16.58
C LEU A 181 -13.65 9.69 15.95
N CYS A 182 -12.83 9.01 16.75
CA CYS A 182 -11.90 7.99 16.29
C CYS A 182 -11.89 6.81 17.26
N VAL A 183 -11.60 5.62 16.72
CA VAL A 183 -11.42 4.39 17.49
C VAL A 183 -10.30 3.56 16.88
N ALA A 184 -9.53 2.88 17.72
CA ALA A 184 -8.53 1.90 17.35
C ALA A 184 -8.59 0.72 18.32
N TRP A 185 -8.14 -0.45 17.86
CA TRP A 185 -8.01 -1.67 18.66
C TRP A 185 -6.56 -2.15 18.63
N ASP A 186 -6.09 -2.65 19.76
CA ASP A 186 -4.69 -3.05 19.96
C ASP A 186 -4.36 -4.47 19.44
N GLY A 187 -5.35 -5.24 19.03
CA GLY A 187 -5.16 -6.64 18.65
C GLY A 187 -5.42 -7.64 19.78
N ALA A 188 -5.74 -7.18 20.99
CA ALA A 188 -5.99 -7.96 22.19
C ALA A 188 -7.32 -7.56 22.84
N ASP A 189 -7.30 -6.90 24.00
CA ASP A 189 -8.47 -6.60 24.82
C ASP A 189 -8.75 -5.10 24.97
N ALA A 190 -7.88 -4.22 24.45
CA ALA A 190 -8.00 -2.78 24.64
C ALA A 190 -8.52 -2.05 23.40
N VAL A 191 -9.55 -1.24 23.60
CA VAL A 191 -10.09 -0.29 22.63
C VAL A 191 -9.71 1.12 23.06
N VAL A 192 -9.16 1.89 22.12
CA VAL A 192 -8.80 3.28 22.34
C VAL A 192 -9.74 4.18 21.53
N SER A 193 -10.28 5.22 22.14
CA SER A 193 -11.12 6.20 21.46
C SER A 193 -10.75 7.64 21.81
N GLY A 194 -10.94 8.55 20.85
CA GLY A 194 -10.75 9.99 21.03
C GLY A 194 -12.05 10.74 20.71
N GLY A 195 -12.39 11.73 21.53
CA GLY A 195 -13.65 12.47 21.41
C GLY A 195 -13.51 13.98 21.21
N THR A 196 -14.63 14.65 20.92
CA THR A 196 -14.69 16.12 20.75
C THR A 196 -14.35 16.91 22.02
N ASP A 197 -14.31 16.23 23.17
CA ASP A 197 -13.98 16.79 24.48
C ASP A 197 -12.46 16.78 24.77
N GLY A 198 -11.65 16.37 23.80
CA GLY A 198 -10.19 16.29 23.94
C GLY A 198 -9.73 15.14 24.84
N GLN A 199 -10.62 14.23 25.24
CA GLN A 199 -10.25 13.08 26.05
C GLN A 199 -9.92 11.86 25.18
N LEU A 200 -8.76 11.26 25.47
CA LEU A 200 -8.41 9.91 25.05
C LEU A 200 -8.92 8.92 26.10
N ARG A 201 -9.62 7.88 25.65
CA ARG A 201 -10.20 6.84 26.50
C ARG A 201 -9.63 5.50 26.08
N ILE A 202 -9.10 4.77 27.04
CA ILE A 202 -8.67 3.38 26.89
C ILE A 202 -9.67 2.55 27.67
N SER A 203 -10.32 1.60 27.01
CA SER A 203 -11.32 0.71 27.61
C SER A 203 -10.91 -0.72 27.32
N THR A 204 -10.87 -1.55 28.35
CA THR A 204 -10.71 -3.00 28.18
C THR A 204 -12.08 -3.65 28.09
N LEU A 205 -12.17 -4.70 27.29
CA LEU A 205 -13.40 -5.48 27.20
C LEU A 205 -13.40 -6.49 28.33
N ALA A 206 -14.47 -6.50 29.12
CA ALA A 206 -14.67 -7.57 30.08
C ALA A 206 -14.75 -8.92 29.34
N ALA A 207 -14.05 -9.92 29.88
CA ALA A 207 -14.05 -11.30 29.37
C ALA A 207 -15.43 -11.94 29.41
#